data_AF-C7BUC2-F1
#
_entry.id   AF-C7BUC2-F1
#
_cell.length_a   1.000
_cell.length_b   1.000
_cell.length_c   1.000
_cell.angle_alpha   90.00
_cell.angle_beta   90.00
_cell.angle_gamma   90.00
#
_symmetry.space_group_name_H-M   'P 1'
#
loop_
_entity.id
_entity.type
_entity.pdbx_description
1 polymer ?
#
loop_
_entity_poly.entity_id
_entity_poly.type
_entity_poly.pdbx_seq_one_letter_code
_entity_poly.pdbx_strand_id
1 'polypeptide(L)'
;LPGAPKDSTPIKMHAGHIEVDSEHNGNLFFWHYENRRIADKQRTVIWLNGGPGCSSEDGALMEIGPYRVKDEDNLVLNNGSWHEFANLLFVDNPVGDGIQL
;
A
#
# COMPACT_ATOMS: atom_id res chain seq x y z
N LEU A 1 -4.89 8.01 8.78
CA LEU A 1 -3.47 7.91 9.13
C LEU A 1 -3.06 9.21 9.84
N PRO A 2 -2.21 9.18 10.87
CA PRO A 2 -1.54 10.37 11.37
C PRO A 2 -0.84 11.14 10.23
N GLY A 3 -0.79 12.47 10.32
CA GLY A 3 -0.11 13.30 9.31
C GLY A 3 -0.80 13.42 7.95
N ALA A 4 -1.92 12.74 7.69
CA ALA A 4 -2.61 12.82 6.39
C ALA A 4 -3.24 14.21 6.14
N PRO A 5 -3.21 14.74 4.90
CA PRO A 5 -3.80 16.03 4.56
C PRO A 5 -5.30 16.09 4.86
N LYS A 6 -5.70 17.00 5.75
CA LYS A 6 -7.09 17.14 6.22
C LYS A 6 -8.01 17.83 5.21
N ASP A 7 -7.44 18.57 4.28
CA ASP A 7 -8.11 19.31 3.20
C ASP A 7 -8.29 18.48 1.93
N SER A 8 -7.98 17.18 1.97
CA SER A 8 -8.12 16.27 0.83
C SER A 8 -9.29 15.30 0.96
N THR A 9 -9.80 14.81 -0.18
CA THR A 9 -10.77 13.72 -0.18
C THR A 9 -10.16 12.47 0.48
N PRO A 10 -10.80 11.86 1.48
CA PRO A 10 -10.28 10.66 2.11
C PRO A 10 -10.08 9.53 1.09
N ILE A 11 -8.91 8.90 1.14
CA ILE A 11 -8.60 7.71 0.34
C ILE A 11 -9.12 6.49 1.10
N LYS A 12 -9.93 5.66 0.44
CA LYS A 12 -10.40 4.41 1.03
C LYS A 12 -9.29 3.37 0.98
N MET A 13 -8.97 2.83 2.15
CA MET A 13 -7.81 1.97 2.36
C MET A 13 -8.18 0.78 3.23
N HIS A 14 -7.54 -0.36 2.97
CA HIS A 14 -7.65 -1.58 3.77
C HIS A 14 -6.25 -2.12 3.98
N ALA A 15 -5.89 -2.48 5.21
CA ALA A 15 -4.61 -3.09 5.51
C ALA A 15 -4.78 -4.14 6.60
N GLY A 16 -3.88 -5.11 6.63
CA GLY A 16 -3.89 -6.16 7.64
C GLY A 16 -3.05 -7.37 7.23
N HIS A 17 -3.18 -8.43 8.02
CA HIS A 17 -2.52 -9.70 7.76
C HIS A 17 -3.49 -10.71 7.14
N ILE A 18 -2.98 -11.51 6.21
CA ILE A 18 -3.65 -12.69 5.67
C ILE A 18 -2.78 -13.91 5.97
N GLU A 19 -3.37 -14.89 6.64
CA GLU A 19 -2.71 -16.18 6.89
C GLU A 19 -2.59 -16.95 5.57
N VAL A 20 -1.37 -17.39 5.27
CA VAL A 20 -1.03 -18.17 4.06
C VAL A 20 -0.43 -19.54 4.39
N ASP A 21 0.04 -19.74 5.63
CA ASP A 21 0.55 -21.01 6.13
C ASP A 21 0.20 -21.16 7.62
N SER A 22 -0.88 -21.87 7.92
CA SER A 22 -1.34 -22.06 9.30
C SER A 22 -0.48 -23.03 10.11
N GLU A 23 0.26 -23.94 9.46
CA GLU A 23 1.13 -24.90 10.15
C GLU A 23 2.35 -24.20 10.76
N HIS A 24 2.83 -23.14 10.09
CA HIS A 24 4.00 -22.37 10.51
C HIS A 24 3.69 -20.93 10.95
N ASN A 25 2.41 -20.59 11.16
CA ASN A 25 1.94 -19.22 11.46
C ASN A 25 2.41 -18.16 10.42
N GLY A 26 2.53 -18.56 9.16
CA GLY A 26 2.93 -17.69 8.06
C GLY A 26 1.81 -16.73 7.67
N ASN A 27 2.10 -15.43 7.81
CA ASN A 27 1.20 -14.34 7.47
C ASN A 27 1.88 -13.39 6.49
N LEU A 28 1.12 -12.84 5.55
CA LEU A 28 1.55 -11.72 4.71
C LEU A 28 0.80 -10.46 5.11
N PHE A 29 1.52 -9.35 5.22
CA PHE A 29 0.90 -8.04 5.34
C PHE A 29 0.51 -7.52 3.95
N PHE A 30 -0.61 -6.81 3.89
CA PHE A 30 -1.02 -6.08 2.69
C PHE A 30 -1.50 -4.67 3.03
N TRP A 31 -1.35 -3.77 2.07
CA TRP A 31 -2.00 -2.47 2.08
C TRP A 31 -2.65 -2.17 0.71
N HIS A 32 -3.97 -2.08 0.73
CA HIS A 32 -4.81 -1.78 -0.42
C HIS A 32 -5.29 -0.32 -0.41
N TYR A 33 -5.26 0.32 -1.58
CA TYR A 33 -5.80 1.65 -1.85
C TYR A 33 -6.81 1.58 -3.00
N GLU A 34 -8.03 2.07 -2.77
CA GLU A 34 -9.06 2.15 -3.80
C GLU A 34 -8.75 3.28 -4.80
N ASN A 35 -9.13 3.07 -6.06
CA ASN A 35 -8.92 4.05 -7.11
C ASN A 35 -9.72 5.33 -6.89
N ARG A 36 -9.11 6.49 -7.19
CA ARG A 36 -9.77 7.79 -7.04
C ARG A 36 -10.82 8.04 -8.12
N ARG A 37 -10.52 7.69 -9.38
CA ARG A 37 -11.47 7.84 -10.49
C ARG A 37 -12.13 6.52 -10.80
N ILE A 38 -13.46 6.53 -10.85
CA ILE A 38 -14.25 5.41 -11.35
C ILE A 38 -13.98 5.28 -12.85
N ALA A 39 -13.26 4.24 -13.24
CA ALA A 39 -13.16 3.83 -14.64
C ALA A 39 -14.37 2.94 -15.00
N ASP A 40 -14.74 2.90 -16.28
CA ASP A 40 -15.82 2.02 -16.78
C ASP A 40 -15.57 0.54 -16.44
N LYS A 41 -14.29 0.16 -16.24
CA LYS A 41 -13.87 -1.14 -15.73
C LYS A 41 -12.82 -0.97 -14.64
N GLN A 42 -13.13 -1.41 -13.42
CA GLN A 42 -12.17 -1.44 -12.32
C GLN A 42 -11.00 -2.38 -12.64
N ARG A 43 -9.80 -1.96 -12.24
CA ARG A 43 -8.55 -2.71 -12.38
C ARG A 43 -7.82 -2.71 -11.04
N THR A 44 -7.16 -3.81 -10.73
CA THR A 44 -6.28 -3.92 -9.57
C THR A 44 -4.88 -4.22 -10.04
N VAL A 45 -3.92 -3.44 -9.56
CA VAL A 45 -2.48 -3.68 -9.73
C VAL A 45 -1.96 -4.25 -8.41
N ILE A 46 -1.33 -5.41 -8.48
CA ILE A 46 -0.54 -5.96 -7.38
C ILE A 46 0.90 -5.47 -7.57
N TRP A 47 1.44 -4.84 -6.54
CA TRP A 47 2.81 -4.33 -6.53
C TRP A 47 3.65 -5.12 -5.54
N LEU A 48 4.84 -5.54 -6.00
CA LEU A 48 5.80 -6.31 -5.23
C LEU A 48 7.16 -5.64 -5.38
N ASN A 49 7.74 -5.18 -4.28
CA ASN A 49 9.12 -4.73 -4.28
C ASN A 49 10.06 -5.94 -4.35
N GLY A 50 11.22 -5.72 -4.97
CA GLY A 50 12.25 -6.74 -5.16
C GLY A 50 13.20 -6.84 -3.97
N GLY A 51 14.29 -7.59 -4.12
CA GLY A 51 15.23 -7.85 -3.05
C GLY A 51 15.89 -9.21 -3.22
N PRO A 52 16.12 -9.94 -2.13
CA PRO A 52 15.09 -10.34 -1.17
C PRO A 52 15.10 -9.52 0.13
N GLY A 53 13.95 -9.37 0.81
CA GLY A 53 13.87 -8.69 2.11
C GLY A 53 13.23 -7.29 2.14
N CYS A 54 13.04 -6.62 1.00
CA CYS A 54 12.50 -5.25 1.00
C CYS A 54 10.97 -5.26 1.03
N SER A 55 10.42 -4.34 1.81
CA SER A 55 8.98 -4.20 1.98
C SER A 55 8.32 -3.53 0.78
N SER A 56 7.12 -3.98 0.41
CA SER A 56 6.33 -3.36 -0.65
C SER A 56 5.75 -2.00 -0.25
N GLU A 57 5.84 -1.64 1.03
CA GLU A 57 5.49 -0.33 1.56
C GLU A 57 6.44 0.76 1.04
N ASP A 58 7.64 0.40 0.59
CA ASP A 58 8.50 1.31 -0.20
C ASP A 58 7.77 1.71 -1.49
N GLY A 59 7.15 0.77 -2.19
CA GLY A 59 6.29 1.04 -3.33
C GLY A 59 5.10 1.94 -2.98
N ALA A 60 4.50 1.73 -1.82
CA ALA A 60 3.35 2.50 -1.35
C ALA A 60 3.71 3.95 -0.98
N LEU A 61 4.84 4.16 -0.32
CA LEU A 61 5.19 5.45 0.30
C LEU A 61 6.31 6.20 -0.41
N MET A 62 7.06 5.56 -1.31
CA MET A 62 8.19 6.18 -2.01
C MET A 62 8.04 6.12 -3.54
N GLU A 63 7.29 5.17 -4.11
CA GLU A 63 7.24 4.95 -5.56
C GLU A 63 5.90 5.30 -6.24
N ILE A 64 4.85 4.49 -6.09
CA ILE A 64 3.61 4.66 -6.89
C ILE A 64 2.34 4.83 -6.07
N GLY A 65 2.40 4.60 -4.74
CA GLY A 65 1.24 4.78 -3.88
C GLY A 65 0.84 6.24 -3.67
N PRO A 66 -0.30 6.46 -3.00
CA PRO A 66 -0.99 7.75 -2.95
C PRO A 66 -0.36 8.78 -2.02
N TYR A 67 0.44 8.32 -1.05
CA TYR A 67 1.07 9.19 -0.07
C TYR A 67 2.59 9.18 -0.22
N ARG A 68 3.21 10.25 0.27
CA ARG A 68 4.63 10.36 0.57
C ARG A 68 4.81 10.79 2.02
N VAL A 69 5.82 10.23 2.67
CA VAL A 69 6.35 10.77 3.93
C VAL A 69 7.14 12.02 3.57
N LYS A 70 6.69 13.19 4.04
CA LYS A 70 7.39 14.46 3.82
C LYS A 70 8.41 14.72 4.92
N ASP A 71 8.01 14.43 6.15
CA ASP A 71 8.80 14.55 7.38
C ASP A 71 8.20 13.59 8.44
N GLU A 72 8.73 13.60 9.66
CA GLU A 72 8.36 12.66 10.73
C GLU A 72 6.86 12.63 11.04
N ASP A 73 6.16 13.76 10.86
CA ASP A 73 4.77 13.92 11.30
C ASP A 73 3.79 14.10 10.14
N ASN A 74 4.26 14.30 8.90
CA ASN A 74 3.41 14.70 7.79
C ASN A 74 3.48 13.78 6.58
N LEU A 75 2.29 13.42 6.09
CA LEU A 75 2.08 12.80 4.78
C LEU A 75 1.63 13.86 3.78
N VAL A 76 2.06 13.71 2.54
CA VAL A 76 1.55 14.50 1.41
C VAL A 76 1.03 13.60 0.30
N LEU A 77 0.09 14.09 -0.49
CA LEU A 77 -0.41 13.36 -1.65
C LEU A 77 0.65 13.29 -2.76
N ASN A 78 0.75 12.14 -3.40
CA ASN A 78 1.54 11.93 -4.61
C ASN A 78 0.69 12.21 -5.85
N ASN A 79 0.93 13.35 -6.51
CA ASN A 79 0.23 13.74 -7.74
C ASN A 79 0.43 12.77 -8.92
N GLY A 80 1.46 11.92 -8.87
CA GLY A 80 1.75 10.88 -9.89
C GLY A 80 1.32 9.47 -9.47
N SER A 81 0.52 9.33 -8.42
CA SER A 81 0.15 8.02 -7.92
C SER A 81 -0.70 7.23 -8.92
N TRP A 82 -0.42 5.94 -9.02
CA TRP A 82 -1.16 5.03 -9.90
C TRP A 82 -2.60 4.79 -9.42
N HIS A 83 -2.91 5.10 -8.15
CA HIS A 83 -4.27 4.95 -7.61
C HIS A 83 -5.27 5.92 -8.27
N GLU A 84 -4.81 6.89 -9.06
CA GLU A 84 -5.71 7.76 -9.81
C GLU A 84 -6.63 6.95 -10.75
N PHE A 85 -6.16 5.81 -11.26
CA PHE A 85 -6.87 5.00 -12.28
C PHE A 85 -7.00 3.49 -11.97
N ALA A 86 -6.35 2.96 -10.94
CA ALA A 86 -6.43 1.55 -10.57
C ALA A 86 -6.40 1.37 -9.05
N ASN A 87 -7.01 0.30 -8.55
CA ASN A 87 -6.77 -0.13 -7.18
C ASN A 87 -5.32 -0.59 -7.06
N LEU A 88 -4.65 -0.23 -5.98
CA LEU A 88 -3.28 -0.67 -5.71
C LEU A 88 -3.28 -1.62 -4.52
N LEU A 89 -2.65 -2.78 -4.65
CA LEU A 89 -2.42 -3.74 -3.58
C LEU A 89 -0.92 -3.97 -3.41
N PHE A 90 -0.35 -3.46 -2.33
CA PHE A 90 1.03 -3.71 -1.93
C PHE A 90 1.05 -4.92 -1.00
N VAL A 91 1.99 -5.83 -1.22
CA VAL A 91 2.09 -7.08 -0.45
C VAL A 91 3.54 -7.32 -0.05
N ASP A 92 3.79 -7.43 1.25
CA ASP A 92 5.09 -7.86 1.76
C ASP A 92 5.27 -9.36 1.51
N ASN A 93 6.36 -9.75 0.86
CA ASN A 93 6.65 -11.13 0.51
C ASN A 93 8.16 -11.36 0.30
N PRO A 94 8.70 -12.55 0.67
CA PRO A 94 8.05 -13.70 1.31
C PRO A 94 7.61 -13.50 2.77
N VAL A 95 6.92 -14.50 3.32
CA VAL A 95 6.73 -14.63 4.78
C VAL A 95 8.09 -14.50 5.45
N GLY A 96 8.23 -13.58 6.41
CA GLY A 96 9.51 -13.24 7.02
C GLY A 96 10.04 -11.85 6.65
N ASP A 97 9.52 -11.21 5.60
CA ASP A 97 9.91 -9.85 5.19
C ASP A 97 8.92 -8.76 5.61
N GLY A 98 9.41 -7.52 5.75
CA GLY A 98 8.59 -6.32 5.97
C GLY A 98 7.84 -6.25 7.31
N ILE A 99 6.61 -5.72 7.29
CA ILE A 99 5.75 -5.60 8.48
C ILE A 99 5.13 -6.97 8.78
N GLN A 100 5.50 -7.56 9.90
CA GLN A 100 4.83 -8.73 10.47
C GLN A 100 4.55 -8.46 11.94
N LEU A 101 3.27 -8.43 12.29
CA LEU A 101 2.81 -8.51 13.68
C LEU A 101 1.84 -9.68 13.83
#